data_AF-A0A380H6I5-F1
#
_entry.id   AF-A0A380H6I5-F1
#
_cell.length_a   1.000
_cell.length_b   1.000
_cell.length_c   1.000
_cell.angle_alpha   90.00
_cell.angle_beta   90.00
_cell.angle_gamma   90.00
#
_symmetry.space_group_name_H-M   'P 1'
#
loop_
_entity.id
_entity.type
_entity.pdbx_description
1 polymer ?
#
loop_
_entity_poly.entity_id
_entity_poly.type
_entity_poly.pdbx_seq_one_letter_code
_entity_poly.pdbx_strand_id
1 'polypeptide(L)' 'MISFENDYLEGAHEKVLNRLVETNLVQAAGYGFDDFSAQAADKIRKIINCPEATIRF' A
#
# COMPACT_ATOMS: atom_id res chain seq x y z
N MET A 1 6.96 12.99 -25.06
CA MET A 1 6.24 11.96 -25.84
C MET A 1 5.54 11.07 -24.85
N ILE A 2 4.25 10.79 -25.02
CA ILE A 2 3.53 9.85 -24.14
C ILE A 2 3.86 8.44 -24.62
N SER A 3 4.36 7.58 -23.74
CA SER A 3 4.59 6.16 -24.03
C SER A 3 3.31 5.36 -23.77
N PHE A 4 3.01 4.38 -24.63
CA PHE A 4 1.84 3.49 -24.55
C PHE A 4 2.26 2.01 -24.43
N GLU A 5 3.48 1.74 -23.98
CA GLU A 5 4.04 0.38 -23.96
C GLU A 5 3.41 -0.53 -22.91
N ASN A 6 3.13 -0.02 -21.69
CA ASN A 6 2.47 -0.75 -20.61
C ASN A 6 1.91 0.20 -19.52
N ASP A 7 1.31 -0.36 -18.48
CA ASP A 7 0.64 0.33 -17.37
C ASP A 7 1.52 0.55 -16.11
N TYR A 8 2.79 0.14 -16.16
CA TYR A 8 3.80 0.34 -15.11
C TYR A 8 5.03 1.10 -15.64
N LEU A 9 4.80 1.98 -16.62
CA LEU A 9 5.83 2.88 -17.18
C LEU A 9 6.30 3.93 -16.19
N GLU A 10 5.42 4.34 -15.28
CA GLU A 10 5.71 5.31 -14.24
C GLU A 10 5.93 4.60 -12.90
N GLY A 11 6.70 5.23 -12.00
CA GLY A 11 7.07 4.63 -10.72
C GLY A 11 5.90 4.42 -9.76
N ALA A 12 5.38 5.50 -9.16
CA ALA A 12 4.26 5.43 -8.23
C ALA A 12 3.49 6.76 -8.19
N HIS A 13 2.22 6.70 -7.78
CA HIS A 13 1.40 7.89 -7.57
C HIS A 13 2.02 8.79 -6.47
N GLU A 14 1.99 10.13 -6.67
CA GLU A 14 2.59 11.12 -5.76
C GLU A 14 2.23 10.93 -4.28
N LYS A 15 0.98 10.62 -3.96
CA LYS A 15 0.52 10.33 -2.58
C LYS A 15 1.23 9.13 -1.94
N VAL A 16 1.59 8.11 -2.72
CA VAL A 16 2.38 6.97 -2.22
C VAL A 16 3.80 7.43 -1.91
N LEU A 17 4.42 8.18 -2.83
CA LEU A 17 5.78 8.72 -2.65
C LEU A 17 5.86 9.66 -1.43
N ASN A 18 4.91 10.58 -1.28
CA ASN A 18 4.83 11.48 -0.14
C ASN A 18 4.70 10.71 1.17
N ARG A 19 3.87 9.67 1.20
CA ARG A 19 3.69 8.87 2.41
C ARG A 19 4.97 8.13 2.79
N LEU A 20 5.71 7.59 1.82
CA LEU A 20 7.01 6.97 2.05
C LEU A 20 7.99 7.95 2.68
N VAL A 21 8.06 9.19 2.18
CA VAL A 21 8.92 10.24 2.74
C VAL A 21 8.51 10.59 4.17
N GLU A 22 7.21 10.80 4.43
CA GLU A 22 6.68 11.12 5.76
C GLU A 22 7.01 10.03 6.80
N THR A 23 7.00 8.77 6.40
CA THR A 23 7.21 7.63 7.30
C THR A 23 8.63 7.08 7.25
N ASN A 24 9.55 7.70 6.53
CA ASN A 24 10.86 7.12 6.19
C ASN A 24 11.71 6.74 7.42
N LEU A 25 11.55 7.45 8.54
CA LEU A 25 12.30 7.21 9.78
C LEU A 25 11.49 6.42 10.83
N VAL A 26 10.26 6.03 10.51
CA VAL A 26 9.43 5.23 11.40
C VAL A 26 9.89 3.78 11.30
N GLN A 27 10.37 3.24 12.42
CA GLN A 27 10.70 1.82 12.51
C GLN A 27 9.40 1.01 12.62
N ALA A 28 9.27 0.00 11.77
CA ALA A 28 8.10 -0.87 11.70
C ALA A 28 8.53 -2.34 11.74
N ALA A 29 7.63 -3.20 12.20
CA ALA A 29 7.85 -4.64 12.17
C ALA A 29 7.95 -5.16 10.73
N GLY A 30 8.75 -6.19 10.48
CA GLY A 30 8.88 -6.80 9.16
C GLY A 30 7.73 -7.76 8.82
N TYR A 31 7.78 -8.34 7.61
CA TYR A 31 6.93 -9.46 7.18
C TYR A 31 5.42 -9.21 7.27
N GLY A 32 4.98 -7.97 7.04
CA GLY A 32 3.56 -7.58 7.04
C GLY A 32 2.92 -7.52 8.43
N PHE A 33 3.70 -7.59 9.50
CA PHE A 33 3.23 -7.47 10.89
C PHE A 33 3.22 -6.01 11.40
N ASP A 34 3.41 -5.04 10.51
CA ASP A 34 3.38 -3.62 10.84
C ASP A 34 1.98 -2.99 10.79
N ASP A 35 1.89 -1.79 11.38
CA ASP A 35 0.64 -1.03 11.45
C ASP A 35 0.15 -0.55 10.08
N PHE A 36 1.02 -0.36 9.08
CA PHE A 36 0.58 0.05 7.74
C PHE A 36 -0.13 -1.10 7.03
N SER A 37 0.45 -2.29 7.09
CA SER A 37 -0.13 -3.53 6.60
C SER A 37 -1.47 -3.84 7.30
N ALA A 38 -1.54 -3.70 8.62
CA ALA A 38 -2.79 -3.87 9.38
C ALA A 38 -3.89 -2.89 8.92
N GLN A 39 -3.56 -1.58 8.82
CA GLN A 39 -4.50 -0.56 8.35
C GLN A 39 -4.95 -0.79 6.91
N ALA A 40 -4.07 -1.28 6.03
CA ALA A 40 -4.42 -1.62 4.66
C ALA A 40 -5.38 -2.81 4.61
N ALA A 41 -5.12 -3.86 5.40
CA ALA A 41 -5.99 -5.02 5.50
C ALA A 41 -7.41 -4.64 5.98
N ASP A 42 -7.52 -3.79 7.00
CA ASP A 42 -8.81 -3.32 7.51
C ASP A 42 -9.60 -2.51 6.46
N LYS A 43 -8.92 -1.62 5.73
CA LYS A 43 -9.53 -0.86 4.62
C LYS A 43 -10.02 -1.79 3.52
N ILE A 44 -9.23 -2.80 3.16
CA ILE A 44 -9.62 -3.79 2.14
C ILE A 44 -10.84 -4.57 2.60
N ARG A 45 -10.82 -5.16 3.81
CA ARG A 45 -11.97 -5.91 4.38
C ARG A 45 -13.26 -5.08 4.35
N LYS A 46 -13.17 -3.79 4.69
CA LYS A 46 -14.30 -2.86 4.64
C LYS A 46 -14.81 -2.63 3.21
N ILE A 47 -13.91 -2.38 2.25
CA ILE A 47 -14.28 -2.10 0.85
C ILE A 47 -14.90 -3.33 0.18
N ILE A 48 -14.36 -4.52 0.45
CA ILE A 48 -14.89 -5.78 -0.11
C ILE A 48 -16.08 -6.33 0.68
N ASN A 49 -16.47 -5.67 1.77
CA ASN A 49 -17.55 -6.06 2.68
C ASN A 49 -17.42 -7.51 3.20
N CYS A 50 -16.20 -7.93 3.51
CA CYS A 50 -15.89 -9.26 4.02
C CYS A 50 -14.97 -9.12 5.24
N PRO A 51 -15.53 -8.97 6.47
CA PRO A 51 -14.72 -8.73 7.67
C PRO A 51 -13.80 -9.89 8.01
N GLU A 52 -14.12 -11.12 7.59
CA GLU A 52 -13.31 -12.32 7.87
C GLU A 52 -12.27 -12.63 6.78
N ALA A 53 -12.21 -11.88 5.67
CA ALA A 53 -11.32 -12.16 4.54
C ALA A 53 -9.83 -12.11 4.91
N THR A 54 -9.10 -13.21 4.80
CA THR A 54 -7.65 -13.22 4.98
C THR A 54 -6.95 -12.33 3.94
N ILE A 55 -6.24 -11.29 4.40
CA ILE A 55 -5.39 -10.41 3.58
C ILE A 55 -3.92 -10.77 3.85
N ARG A 56 -3.10 -10.85 2.79
CA ARG A 56 -1.65 -11.13 2.87
C ARG A 56 -0.88 -10.12 2.01
N PHE A 57 0.28 -9.71 2.51
CA PHE A 57 1.23 -8.80 1.86
C PHE A 57 2.57 -9.50 1.69
#